data_AF-A0A2T4HNB2-F1
#
_entry.id   AF-A0A2T4HNB2-F1
#
_cell.length_a   1.000
_cell.length_b   1.000
_cell.length_c   1.000
_cell.angle_alpha   90.00
_cell.angle_beta   90.00
_cell.angle_gamma   90.00
#
_symmetry.space_group_name_H-M   'P 1'
#
loop_
_entity.id
_entity.type
_entity.pdbx_description
1 polymer ?
#
loop_
_entity_poly.entity_id
_entity_poly.type
_entity_poly.pdbx_seq_one_letter_code
_entity_poly.pdbx_strand_id
1 'polypeptide(L)'
;MADAANAADANAVDANAAAPASALREVIYSCVPATTIIAHYDNSDPDDAEVKISFQGKVYDLDIARSASGARYTSDDGRGPGKTLTWWTKGFEATLYEGTKGGKPEEDKVIATCKEKA
;
A
#
# COMPACT_ATOMS: atom_id res chain seq x y z
N MET A 1 -27.93 -20.71 55.76
CA MET A 1 -27.65 -19.27 55.80
C MET A 1 -27.10 -18.90 54.43
N ALA A 2 -27.73 -17.89 53.82
CA ALA A 2 -27.52 -17.48 52.44
C ALA A 2 -26.20 -16.72 52.26
N ASP A 3 -25.68 -16.74 51.02
CA ASP A 3 -25.26 -15.57 50.21
C ASP A 3 -24.82 -16.11 48.84
N ALA A 4 -25.63 -15.99 47.79
CA ALA A 4 -25.80 -14.82 46.90
C ALA A 4 -24.64 -14.64 45.90
N ALA A 5 -25.01 -14.63 44.62
CA ALA A 5 -24.17 -14.57 43.43
C ALA A 5 -23.37 -13.26 43.27
N ASN A 6 -22.27 -13.27 42.51
CA ASN A 6 -22.02 -12.15 41.59
C ASN A 6 -21.07 -12.48 40.41
N ALA A 7 -21.63 -12.30 39.21
CA ALA A 7 -21.03 -11.85 37.96
C ALA A 7 -19.63 -12.37 37.55
N ALA A 8 -19.63 -13.28 36.58
CA ALA A 8 -18.64 -13.26 35.52
C ALA A 8 -18.81 -11.97 34.72
N ASP A 9 -17.79 -11.12 34.65
CA ASP A 9 -17.50 -10.25 33.49
C ASP A 9 -16.25 -9.39 33.74
N ALA A 10 -15.19 -9.66 32.98
CA ALA A 10 -14.20 -8.69 32.51
C ALA A 10 -13.37 -9.33 31.38
N ASN A 11 -14.05 -9.81 30.35
CA ASN A 11 -13.43 -10.15 29.08
C ASN A 11 -13.47 -8.88 28.20
N ALA A 12 -12.38 -8.11 28.18
CA ALA A 12 -11.98 -7.19 27.11
C ALA A 12 -10.78 -6.37 27.60
N VAL A 13 -9.57 -6.90 27.40
CA VAL A 13 -8.44 -6.03 27.09
C VAL A 13 -8.09 -6.28 25.64
N ASP A 14 -8.49 -5.31 24.83
CA ASP A 14 -8.09 -5.11 23.45
C ASP A 14 -6.59 -5.29 23.30
N ALA A 15 -6.20 -6.48 22.86
CA ALA A 15 -4.94 -6.71 22.19
C ALA A 15 -5.28 -7.35 20.84
N ASN A 16 -5.84 -6.53 19.94
CA ASN A 16 -5.55 -6.70 18.53
C ASN A 16 -4.04 -6.44 18.36
N ALA A 17 -3.23 -7.36 18.86
CA ALA A 17 -1.85 -7.50 18.49
C ALA A 17 -1.90 -7.83 17.01
N ALA A 18 -1.76 -6.80 16.18
CA ALA A 18 -1.39 -6.99 14.80
C ALA A 18 -0.22 -7.97 14.84
N ALA A 19 -0.40 -9.15 14.26
CA ALA A 19 0.72 -10.02 13.94
C ALA A 19 1.82 -9.13 13.35
N PRO A 20 3.12 -9.35 13.67
CA PRO A 20 4.17 -8.55 13.07
C PRO A 20 3.87 -8.56 11.59
N ALA A 21 3.55 -7.38 11.02
CA ALA A 21 3.29 -7.29 9.61
C ALA A 21 4.54 -7.89 9.00
N SER A 22 4.42 -9.06 8.34
CA SER A 22 5.54 -9.64 7.63
C SER A 22 6.11 -8.49 6.82
N ALA A 23 7.31 -8.07 7.19
CA ALA A 23 7.91 -6.87 6.64
C ALA A 23 7.88 -6.93 5.11
N LEU A 24 8.10 -8.15 4.61
CA LEU A 24 7.83 -8.56 3.26
C LEU A 24 6.36 -9.00 3.09
N ARG A 25 5.63 -8.31 2.22
CA ARG A 25 4.25 -8.66 1.85
C ARG A 25 4.09 -8.65 0.33
N GLU A 26 3.63 -9.74 -0.24
CA GLU A 26 3.17 -9.78 -1.63
C GLU A 26 1.66 -9.58 -1.71
N VAL A 27 1.21 -8.76 -2.67
CA VAL A 27 -0.19 -8.41 -2.85
C VAL A 27 -0.52 -8.34 -4.33
N ILE A 28 -1.58 -9.04 -4.73
CA ILE A 28 -2.07 -9.03 -6.10
C ILE A 28 -3.25 -8.07 -6.18
N TYR A 29 -3.20 -7.10 -7.08
CA TYR A 29 -4.27 -6.14 -7.32
C TYR A 29 -4.98 -6.42 -8.64
N SER A 30 -6.30 -6.34 -8.62
CA SER A 30 -7.13 -6.27 -9.83
C SER A 30 -7.45 -4.81 -10.11
N CYS A 31 -7.14 -4.34 -11.33
CA CYS A 31 -7.14 -2.93 -11.66
C CYS A 31 -8.02 -2.59 -12.86
N VAL A 32 -8.39 -1.31 -12.96
CA VAL A 32 -9.09 -0.68 -14.06
C VAL A 32 -8.17 0.39 -14.67
N PRO A 33 -7.89 0.38 -15.99
CA PRO A 33 -8.36 -0.58 -17.00
C PRO A 33 -7.85 -2.01 -16.73
N ALA A 34 -8.52 -3.03 -17.27
CA ALA A 34 -8.32 -4.44 -16.94
C ALA A 34 -6.84 -4.86 -17.00
N THR A 35 -6.20 -4.87 -15.84
CA THR A 35 -4.79 -5.20 -15.66
C THR A 35 -4.56 -5.73 -14.25
N THR A 36 -3.45 -6.41 -14.05
CA THR A 36 -3.04 -6.96 -12.76
C THR A 36 -1.72 -6.34 -12.38
N ILE A 37 -1.64 -5.86 -11.15
CA ILE A 37 -0.40 -5.36 -10.56
C ILE A 37 -0.06 -6.28 -9.39
N ILE A 38 1.16 -6.79 -9.37
CA ILE A 38 1.68 -7.54 -8.22
C ILE A 38 2.63 -6.59 -7.49
N ALA A 39 2.35 -6.29 -6.23
CA ALA A 39 3.17 -5.44 -5.39
C ALA A 39 3.88 -6.30 -4.34
N HIS A 40 5.20 -6.20 -4.27
CA HIS A 40 6.01 -6.76 -3.21
C HIS A 40 6.47 -5.61 -2.34
N TYR A 41 5.88 -5.48 -1.17
CA TYR A 41 6.25 -4.48 -0.19
C TYR A 41 7.37 -5.01 0.68
N ASP A 42 8.37 -4.17 0.95
CA ASP A 42 9.35 -4.33 2.01
C ASP A 42 9.19 -3.17 2.98
N ASN A 43 8.55 -3.44 4.12
CA ASN A 43 8.39 -2.52 5.23
C ASN A 43 9.24 -2.96 6.44
N SER A 44 10.39 -3.60 6.19
CA SER A 44 11.29 -4.03 7.27
C SER A 44 11.81 -2.84 8.06
N ASP A 45 12.06 -1.74 7.36
CA ASP A 45 12.30 -0.43 7.93
C ASP A 45 11.14 0.51 7.54
N PRO A 46 10.34 1.01 8.50
CA PRO A 46 9.24 1.92 8.18
C PRO A 46 9.71 3.30 7.69
N ASP A 47 10.96 3.70 7.96
CA ASP A 47 11.54 4.95 7.46
C ASP A 47 12.12 4.80 6.04
N ASP A 48 12.35 3.56 5.59
CA ASP A 48 12.91 3.20 4.28
C ASP A 48 12.08 2.09 3.61
N ALA A 49 10.75 2.22 3.69
CA ALA A 49 9.85 1.24 3.11
C ALA A 49 9.89 1.31 1.58
N GLU A 50 9.98 0.16 0.93
CA GLU A 50 10.06 0.02 -0.52
C GLU A 50 8.89 -0.81 -1.04
N VAL A 51 8.56 -0.61 -2.32
CA VAL A 51 7.65 -1.49 -3.04
C VAL A 51 8.16 -1.76 -4.45
N LYS A 52 8.14 -3.03 -4.83
CA LYS A 52 8.37 -3.46 -6.21
C LYS A 52 7.03 -3.80 -6.84
N ILE A 53 6.62 -3.05 -7.86
CA ILE A 53 5.39 -3.34 -8.60
C ILE A 53 5.71 -3.95 -9.95
N SER A 54 5.06 -5.07 -10.25
CA SER A 54 5.07 -5.68 -11.58
C SER A 54 3.85 -5.19 -12.35
N PHE A 55 4.06 -4.42 -13.42
CA PHE A 55 3.01 -3.83 -14.24
C PHE A 55 3.37 -3.89 -15.72
N GLN A 56 2.47 -4.44 -16.56
CA GLN A 56 2.66 -4.60 -18.01
C GLN A 56 3.98 -5.30 -18.39
N GLY A 57 4.40 -6.30 -17.61
CA GLY A 57 5.63 -7.06 -17.86
C GLY A 57 6.92 -6.31 -17.51
N LYS A 58 6.83 -5.14 -16.87
CA LYS A 58 7.96 -4.40 -16.31
C LYS A 58 7.87 -4.38 -14.80
N VAL A 59 9.01 -4.34 -14.15
CA VAL A 59 9.13 -4.16 -12.70
C VAL A 59 9.59 -2.73 -12.44
N TYR A 60 8.96 -2.08 -11.46
CA TYR A 60 9.34 -0.75 -11.01
C TYR A 60 9.59 -0.82 -9.50
N ASP A 61 10.76 -0.34 -9.09
CA ASP A 61 11.11 -0.11 -7.69
C ASP A 61 10.64 1.31 -7.32
N LEU A 62 9.93 1.43 -6.20
CA LEU A 62 9.44 2.70 -5.67
C LEU A 62 9.71 2.79 -4.18
N ASP A 63 10.10 3.98 -3.75
CA ASP A 63 10.45 4.28 -2.36
C ASP A 63 9.32 5.02 -1.67
N ILE A 64 9.16 4.82 -0.37
CA ILE A 64 8.15 5.52 0.43
C ILE A 64 8.40 7.04 0.39
N ALA A 65 7.32 7.77 0.11
CA ALA A 65 7.29 9.22 0.11
C ALA A 65 6.25 9.71 1.11
N ARG A 66 6.59 10.77 1.85
CA ARG A 66 5.67 11.37 2.83
C ARG A 66 4.32 11.73 2.18
N SER A 67 3.24 11.36 2.85
CA SER A 67 1.86 11.58 2.46
C SER A 67 1.02 11.95 3.67
N ALA A 68 -0.08 12.68 3.47
CA ALA A 68 -1.00 13.01 4.57
C ALA A 68 -1.88 11.82 4.99
N SER A 69 -2.12 10.86 4.08
CA SER A 69 -2.87 9.63 4.36
C SER A 69 -2.53 8.54 3.34
N GLY A 70 -2.60 7.29 3.77
CA GLY A 70 -2.22 6.14 2.95
C GLY A 70 -0.71 6.05 2.74
N ALA A 71 -0.23 4.95 2.14
CA ALA A 71 1.18 4.79 1.83
C ALA A 71 1.42 5.19 0.38
N ARG A 72 2.25 6.22 0.18
CA ARG A 72 2.60 6.72 -1.15
C ARG A 72 4.05 6.34 -1.43
N TYR A 73 4.27 5.67 -2.55
CA TYR A 73 5.58 5.28 -3.02
C TYR A 73 5.83 5.97 -4.36
N THR A 74 7.05 6.44 -4.59
CA THR A 74 7.40 7.19 -5.80
C THR A 74 8.70 6.71 -6.39
N SER A 75 8.85 6.83 -7.71
CA SER A 75 10.09 6.58 -8.42
C SER A 75 10.37 7.70 -9.42
N ASP A 76 11.65 8.06 -9.54
CA ASP A 76 12.13 8.98 -10.57
C ASP A 76 12.14 8.34 -11.98
N ASP A 77 11.93 7.02 -12.03
CA ASP A 77 11.74 6.25 -13.24
C ASP A 77 10.26 5.92 -13.44
N GLY A 78 9.86 5.88 -14.71
CA GLY A 78 8.51 5.54 -15.09
C GLY A 78 8.44 4.70 -16.34
N ARG A 79 7.25 4.66 -16.96
CA ARG A 79 7.05 3.74 -18.11
C ARG A 79 7.79 4.18 -19.37
N GLY A 80 8.30 5.41 -19.41
CA GLY A 80 9.08 6.00 -20.49
C GLY A 80 10.06 7.08 -20.02
N PRO A 81 10.95 7.56 -20.90
CA PRO A 81 11.98 8.54 -20.54
C PRO A 81 11.37 9.85 -20.04
N GLY A 82 11.90 10.38 -18.94
CA GLY A 82 11.42 11.60 -18.31
C GLY A 82 10.08 11.47 -17.58
N LYS A 83 9.58 10.25 -17.40
CA LYS A 83 8.37 9.96 -16.61
C LYS A 83 8.75 9.43 -15.25
N THR A 84 7.86 9.69 -14.30
CA THR A 84 7.92 9.19 -12.93
C THR A 84 6.70 8.31 -12.67
N LEU A 85 6.77 7.46 -11.66
CA LEU A 85 5.63 6.68 -11.21
C LEU A 85 5.35 6.94 -9.74
N THR A 86 4.07 6.99 -9.41
CA THR A 86 3.60 7.08 -8.04
C THR A 86 2.60 5.95 -7.79
N TRP A 87 2.89 5.10 -6.82
CA TRP A 87 1.99 4.07 -6.33
C TRP A 87 1.41 4.51 -4.98
N TRP A 88 0.11 4.75 -4.91
CA TRP A 88 -0.52 5.24 -3.68
C TRP A 88 -1.60 4.28 -3.21
N THR A 89 -1.41 3.72 -2.02
CA THR A 89 -2.35 2.79 -1.40
C THR A 89 -3.15 3.44 -0.28
N LYS A 90 -4.39 2.98 -0.11
CA LYS A 90 -5.28 3.36 0.99
C LYS A 90 -6.18 2.18 1.35
N GLY A 91 -5.90 1.54 2.49
CA GLY A 91 -6.58 0.29 2.85
C GLY A 91 -6.34 -0.79 1.80
N PHE A 92 -7.41 -1.37 1.25
CA PHE A 92 -7.36 -2.40 0.21
C PHE A 92 -7.39 -1.84 -1.22
N GLU A 93 -7.27 -0.52 -1.39
CA GLU A 93 -7.27 0.15 -2.68
C GLU A 93 -5.89 0.72 -2.98
N ALA A 94 -5.58 0.83 -4.27
CA ALA A 94 -4.36 1.46 -4.73
C ALA A 94 -4.58 2.19 -6.05
N THR A 95 -3.82 3.24 -6.30
CA THR A 95 -3.83 3.94 -7.58
C THR A 95 -2.40 4.12 -8.06
N LEU A 96 -2.18 3.74 -9.33
CA LEU A 96 -0.94 4.01 -10.04
C LEU A 96 -1.10 5.31 -10.82
N TYR A 97 -0.19 6.24 -10.59
CA TYR A 97 -0.09 7.49 -11.32
C TYR A 97 1.21 7.54 -12.12
N GLU A 98 1.20 8.29 -13.21
CA GLU A 98 2.37 8.62 -14.01
C GLU A 98 2.52 10.13 -14.05
N GLY A 99 3.65 10.60 -13.55
CA GLY A 99 4.04 12.00 -13.58
C GLY A 99 5.08 12.26 -14.65
N THR A 100 5.62 13.47 -14.61
CA THR A 100 6.79 13.87 -15.41
C THR A 100 7.89 14.30 -14.45
N LYS A 101 9.15 13.99 -14.76
CA LYS A 101 10.28 14.37 -13.92
C LYS A 101 10.35 15.89 -13.75
N GLY A 102 10.36 16.37 -12.50
CA GLY A 102 10.28 17.79 -12.16
C GLY A 102 8.90 18.43 -12.35
N GLY A 103 7.89 17.63 -12.74
CA GLY A 103 6.49 18.05 -12.80
C GLY A 103 5.85 18.09 -11.42
N LYS A 104 4.64 18.64 -11.36
CA LYS A 104 3.89 18.73 -10.09
C LYS A 104 2.99 17.51 -9.90
N PRO A 105 2.80 17.02 -8.66
CA PRO A 105 1.92 15.87 -8.40
C PRO A 105 0.46 16.08 -8.82
N GLU A 106 -0.01 17.34 -8.88
CA GLU A 106 -1.36 17.70 -9.36
C GLU A 106 -1.58 17.46 -10.86
N GLU A 107 -0.49 17.30 -11.62
CA GLU A 107 -0.49 17.03 -13.06
C GLU A 107 -0.36 15.52 -13.35
N ASP A 108 -0.11 14.70 -12.32
CA ASP A 108 0.09 13.27 -12.46
C ASP A 108 -1.19 12.60 -12.99
N LYS A 109 -1.02 11.75 -13.99
CA LYS A 109 -2.13 11.06 -14.65
C LYS A 109 -2.40 9.73 -13.98
N VAL A 110 -3.67 9.46 -13.64
CA VAL A 110 -4.10 8.11 -13.23
C VAL A 110 -3.90 7.13 -14.38
N ILE A 111 -3.09 6.10 -14.13
CA ILE A 111 -2.83 5.00 -15.06
C ILE A 111 -3.73 3.81 -14.75
N ALA A 112 -3.87 3.47 -13.47
CA ALA A 112 -4.70 2.36 -13.03
C ALA A 112 -5.26 2.62 -11.63
N THR A 113 -6.52 2.26 -11.40
CA THR A 113 -7.13 2.19 -10.07
C THR A 113 -7.38 0.74 -9.73
N CYS A 114 -6.97 0.33 -8.53
CA CYS A 114 -6.70 -1.04 -8.18
C CYS A 114 -7.35 -1.40 -6.84
N LYS A 115 -7.77 -2.66 -6.72
CA LYS A 115 -8.22 -3.24 -5.47
C LYS A 115 -7.50 -4.54 -5.20
N GLU A 116 -7.11 -4.77 -3.96
CA GLU A 116 -6.51 -6.04 -3.54
C GLU A 116 -7.44 -7.19 -3.92
N LYS A 117 -6.87 -8.21 -4.53
CA LYS A 117 -7.54 -9.45 -4.83
C LYS A 117 -7.51 -10.29 -3.55
N ALA A 118 -8.69 -10.59 -3.02
CA ALA A 118 -8.87 -11.49 -1.89
C ALA A 118 -8.51 -12.93 -2.26
#